data_AF-A0A7S9D011-F1
#
_entry.id   AF-A0A7S9D011-F1
#
_cell.length_a   1.000
_cell.length_b   1.000
_cell.length_c   1.000
_cell.angle_alpha   90.00
_cell.angle_beta   90.00
_cell.angle_gamma   90.00
#
_symmetry.space_group_name_H-M   'P 1'
#
loop_
_entity.id
_entity.type
_entity.pdbx_description
1 polymer ?
#
loop_
_entity_poly.entity_id
_entity_poly.type
_entity_poly.pdbx_seq_one_letter_code
_entity_poly.pdbx_strand_id
1 'polypeptide(L)'
;MATQTLTPPKQNQTVEDKIQQLRQLYTDAPQFAQTALENTLKDLAATASQPRSRMESAGRTGVRQGTVSELTVIAPFASGGAARLRALLQLRNGNFDDTDRVGTVHDMRFVFLDNDTKLLFATAYDGDWDVYIEDFVAKIPNEMDVLFSCWEGWPGIHNPKVKDFIADHQITAEGWYVAHPDLTVRDVQRVKRVGKAAEEFLDKIG
;
A
#
# COMPACT_ATOMS: atom_id res chain seq x y z
N MET A 1 14.65 -7.59 -12.95
CA MET A 1 14.22 -6.20 -13.23
C MET A 1 15.15 -5.28 -12.46
N ALA A 2 15.62 -4.19 -13.07
CA ALA A 2 16.47 -3.24 -12.36
C ALA A 2 15.65 -2.64 -11.21
N THR A 3 16.02 -2.96 -9.98
CA THR A 3 15.56 -2.25 -8.79
C THR A 3 15.87 -0.78 -9.04
N GLN A 4 14.86 0.05 -9.31
CA GLN A 4 15.04 1.50 -9.23
C GLN A 4 15.24 1.78 -7.75
N THR A 5 16.50 1.78 -7.34
CA THR A 5 16.91 2.26 -6.04
C THR A 5 16.50 3.73 -5.98
N LEU A 6 15.59 4.04 -5.05
CA LEU A 6 15.26 5.40 -4.65
C LEU A 6 16.56 6.21 -4.62
N THR A 7 16.69 7.20 -5.51
CA THR A 7 17.73 8.20 -5.34
C THR A 7 17.26 9.04 -4.15
N PRO A 8 17.93 8.99 -2.99
CA PRO A 8 17.50 9.81 -1.87
C PRO A 8 17.46 11.27 -2.34
N PRO A 9 16.43 12.06 -1.99
CA PRO A 9 16.45 13.48 -2.29
C PRO A 9 17.75 14.05 -1.73
N LYS A 10 18.55 14.71 -2.60
CA LYS A 10 19.84 15.29 -2.20
C LYS A 10 19.60 16.14 -0.96
N GLN A 11 20.31 15.81 0.11
CA GLN A 11 19.98 16.17 1.50
C GLN A 11 19.99 17.69 1.83
N ASN A 12 20.13 18.57 0.83
CA ASN A 12 20.25 20.03 0.96
C ASN A 12 19.53 20.84 -0.15
N GLN A 13 18.56 20.27 -0.88
CA GLN A 13 17.82 21.05 -1.90
C GLN A 13 16.74 21.95 -1.27
N THR A 14 16.75 23.23 -1.64
CA THR A 14 15.67 24.18 -1.31
C THR A 14 14.37 23.83 -2.05
N VAL A 15 13.25 24.43 -1.65
CA VAL A 15 11.97 24.26 -2.36
C VAL A 15 12.10 24.79 -3.79
N GLU A 16 12.80 25.92 -3.97
CA GLU A 16 13.12 26.52 -5.26
C GLU A 16 13.93 25.58 -6.16
N ASP A 17 14.97 24.92 -5.63
CA ASP A 17 15.76 23.95 -6.39
C ASP A 17 14.91 22.79 -6.90
N LYS A 18 13.99 22.28 -6.05
CA LYS A 18 13.07 21.19 -6.41
C LYS A 18 12.07 21.63 -7.48
N ILE A 19 11.56 22.86 -7.38
CA ILE A 19 10.66 23.44 -8.40
C ILE A 19 11.38 23.58 -9.73
N GLN A 20 12.62 24.08 -9.73
CA GLN A 20 13.38 24.24 -10.96
C GLN A 20 13.71 22.89 -11.61
N GLN A 21 14.05 21.89 -10.80
CA GLN A 21 14.23 20.52 -11.27
C GLN A 21 12.92 19.97 -11.87
N LEU A 22 11.77 20.20 -11.22
CA LEU A 22 10.47 19.76 -11.71
C LEU A 22 10.11 20.42 -13.05
N ARG A 23 10.33 21.73 -13.19
CA ARG A 23 10.16 22.45 -14.46
C ARG A 23 11.00 21.84 -15.58
N GLN A 24 12.27 21.56 -15.31
CA GLN A 24 13.17 20.96 -16.29
C GLN A 24 12.65 19.60 -16.78
N LEU A 25 12.11 18.77 -15.87
CA LEU A 25 11.53 17.47 -16.18
C LEU A 25 10.18 17.55 -16.93
N TYR A 26 9.52 18.72 -16.96
CA TYR A 26 8.27 18.93 -17.70
C TYR A 26 8.49 19.53 -19.09
N THR A 27 9.74 19.80 -19.50
CA THR A 27 10.05 20.49 -20.77
C THR A 27 9.54 19.71 -22.00
N ASP A 28 9.54 18.38 -21.94
CA ASP A 28 9.05 17.47 -22.98
C ASP A 28 7.59 17.04 -22.79
N ALA A 29 6.93 17.50 -21.71
CA ALA A 29 5.51 17.25 -21.48
C ALA A 29 4.64 18.05 -22.46
N PRO A 30 3.38 17.61 -22.74
CA PRO A 30 2.44 18.39 -23.54
C PRO A 30 2.24 19.80 -23.00
N GLN A 31 2.00 20.77 -23.89
CA GLN A 31 1.90 22.19 -23.51
C GLN A 31 0.87 22.46 -22.40
N PHE A 32 -0.29 21.80 -22.44
CA PHE A 32 -1.31 21.96 -21.39
C PHE A 32 -0.80 21.52 -20.01
N ALA A 33 0.08 20.51 -19.94
CA ALA A 33 0.66 20.02 -18.70
C ALA A 33 1.73 20.98 -18.17
N GLN A 34 2.51 21.60 -19.05
CA GLN A 34 3.46 22.66 -18.68
C GLN A 34 2.71 23.87 -18.10
N THR A 35 1.64 24.32 -18.76
CA THR A 35 0.81 25.42 -18.26
C THR A 35 0.15 25.07 -16.93
N ALA A 36 -0.38 23.85 -16.78
CA ALA A 36 -0.96 23.39 -15.54
C ALA A 36 0.08 23.33 -14.41
N LEU A 37 1.30 22.86 -14.69
CA LEU A 37 2.39 22.87 -13.73
C LEU A 37 2.61 24.29 -13.21
N GLU A 38 2.86 25.27 -14.09
CA GLU A 38 3.11 26.67 -13.69
C GLU A 38 1.98 27.24 -12.83
N ASN A 39 0.72 26.96 -13.18
CA ASN A 39 -0.44 27.39 -12.40
C ASN A 39 -0.51 26.79 -10.99
N THR A 40 0.09 25.60 -10.80
CA THR A 40 0.07 24.86 -9.52
C THR A 40 1.32 25.07 -8.66
N LEU A 41 2.38 25.67 -9.21
CA LEU A 41 3.67 25.78 -8.51
C LEU A 41 3.58 26.51 -7.17
N LYS A 42 2.70 27.51 -7.05
CA LYS A 42 2.50 28.24 -5.80
C LYS A 42 2.01 27.32 -4.68
N ASP A 43 1.03 26.46 -4.98
CA ASP A 43 0.45 25.54 -4.01
C ASP A 43 1.40 24.38 -3.69
N LEU A 44 2.14 23.91 -4.71
CA LEU A 44 3.22 22.92 -4.54
C LEU A 44 4.32 23.46 -3.62
N ALA A 45 4.75 24.71 -3.80
CA ALA A 45 5.76 25.36 -2.95
C ALA A 45 5.28 25.50 -1.50
N ALA A 46 4.02 25.90 -1.30
CA ALA A 46 3.41 26.02 0.01
C ALA A 46 3.34 24.66 0.72
N THR A 47 3.02 23.59 -0.02
CA THR A 47 2.98 22.22 0.52
C THR A 47 4.38 21.70 0.84
N ALA A 48 5.35 21.91 -0.04
CA ALA A 48 6.74 21.48 0.15
C ALA A 48 7.44 22.14 1.34
N SER A 49 6.96 23.32 1.75
CA SER A 49 7.47 24.06 2.92
C SER A 49 6.91 23.56 4.26
N GLN A 50 5.95 22.64 4.26
CA GLN A 50 5.36 22.13 5.51
C GLN A 50 6.33 21.20 6.24
N PRO A 51 6.47 21.32 7.59
CA PRO A 51 7.50 20.61 8.36
C PRO A 51 7.25 19.11 8.55
N ARG A 52 6.06 18.58 8.24
CA ARG A 52 5.77 17.15 8.34
C ARG A 52 5.97 16.48 6.99
N SER A 53 6.96 15.57 6.90
CA SER A 53 6.91 14.54 5.86
C SER A 53 5.65 13.71 6.09
N ARG A 54 4.79 13.61 5.08
CA ARG A 54 3.63 12.72 5.16
C ARG A 54 4.03 11.26 5.03
N MET A 55 5.17 10.97 4.40
CA MET A 55 5.67 9.61 4.20
C MET A 55 6.95 9.38 5.01
N GLU A 56 6.94 8.33 5.81
CA GLU A 56 8.07 7.83 6.58
C GLU A 56 8.28 6.34 6.29
N SER A 57 9.31 5.72 6.87
CA SER A 57 9.52 4.27 6.69
C SER A 57 8.42 3.48 7.39
N ALA A 58 7.92 2.42 6.76
CA ALA A 58 7.07 1.41 7.40
C ALA A 58 7.87 0.36 8.21
N GLY A 59 9.15 0.65 8.52
CA GLY A 59 10.06 -0.25 9.21
C GLY A 59 11.04 -0.89 8.24
N ARG A 60 10.76 -2.11 7.78
CA ARG A 60 11.65 -2.89 6.91
C ARG A 60 11.62 -2.41 5.45
N THR A 61 10.43 -2.32 4.86
CA THR A 61 10.22 -1.92 3.46
C THR A 61 8.86 -1.23 3.33
N GLY A 62 8.68 -0.45 2.27
CA GLY A 62 7.50 0.39 2.06
C GLY A 62 7.52 1.70 2.86
N VAL A 63 6.49 2.51 2.63
CA VAL A 63 6.28 3.78 3.33
C VAL A 63 5.04 3.76 4.23
N ARG A 64 5.03 4.64 5.21
CA ARG A 64 3.92 4.86 6.15
C ARG A 64 3.48 6.32 6.14
N GLN A 65 2.19 6.56 6.27
CA GLN A 65 1.62 7.85 6.62
C GLN A 65 0.85 7.73 7.93
N GLY A 66 1.34 8.40 8.98
CA GLY A 66 0.76 8.29 10.32
C GLY A 66 0.81 6.85 10.83
N THR A 67 -0.34 6.20 10.91
CA THR A 67 -0.50 4.83 11.38
C THR A 67 -0.63 3.80 10.26
N VAL A 68 -0.83 4.24 9.02
CA VAL A 68 -1.14 3.37 7.88
C VAL A 68 0.09 3.22 6.99
N SER A 69 0.47 1.98 6.71
CA SER A 69 1.60 1.58 5.87
C SER A 69 1.13 0.92 4.58
N GLU A 70 1.98 0.92 3.56
CA GLU A 70 1.72 0.26 2.28
C GLU A 70 2.63 -0.96 2.04
N LEU A 71 2.13 -1.90 1.24
CA LEU A 71 2.91 -2.97 0.65
C LEU A 71 2.40 -3.23 -0.76
N THR A 72 3.29 -3.17 -1.74
CA THR A 72 3.02 -3.52 -3.13
C THR A 72 4.03 -4.52 -3.64
N VAL A 73 3.59 -5.65 -4.18
CA VAL A 73 4.44 -6.68 -4.79
C VAL A 73 4.01 -6.91 -6.23
N ILE A 74 4.96 -7.02 -7.14
CA ILE A 74 4.75 -7.52 -8.50
C ILE A 74 5.62 -8.76 -8.70
N ALA A 75 4.99 -9.93 -8.78
CA ALA A 75 5.70 -11.21 -8.88
C ALA A 75 5.20 -12.03 -10.08
N PRO A 76 6.07 -12.79 -10.76
CA PRO A 76 5.66 -13.73 -11.79
C PRO A 76 4.80 -14.84 -11.19
N PHE A 77 3.82 -15.32 -11.96
CA PHE A 77 3.05 -16.49 -11.57
C PHE A 77 3.89 -17.77 -11.73
N ALA A 78 3.81 -18.66 -10.74
CA ALA A 78 4.25 -20.04 -10.90
C ALA A 78 3.41 -20.76 -11.96
N SER A 79 3.90 -21.91 -12.46
CA SER A 79 3.14 -22.73 -13.41
C SER A 79 1.74 -23.08 -12.86
N GLY A 80 0.70 -22.71 -13.62
CA GLY A 80 -0.72 -22.84 -13.25
C GLY A 80 -1.18 -21.91 -12.11
N GLY A 81 -0.31 -21.04 -11.58
CA GLY A 81 -0.57 -20.15 -10.45
C GLY A 81 -1.70 -19.16 -10.74
N ALA A 82 -1.71 -18.56 -11.93
CA ALA A 82 -2.78 -17.67 -12.36
C ALA A 82 -4.15 -18.35 -12.34
N ALA A 83 -4.26 -19.56 -12.91
CA ALA A 83 -5.51 -20.30 -12.94
C ALA A 83 -5.99 -20.68 -11.52
N ARG A 84 -5.09 -21.15 -10.65
CA ARG A 84 -5.40 -21.47 -9.25
C ARG A 84 -5.91 -20.25 -8.48
N LEU A 85 -5.17 -19.14 -8.55
CA LEU A 85 -5.55 -17.92 -7.85
C LEU A 85 -6.88 -17.38 -8.39
N ARG A 86 -7.09 -17.35 -9.71
CA ARG A 86 -8.35 -16.88 -10.29
C ARG A 86 -9.55 -17.69 -9.81
N ALA A 87 -9.44 -19.02 -9.82
CA ALA A 87 -10.50 -19.89 -9.33
C ALA A 87 -10.79 -19.63 -7.83
N LEU A 88 -9.75 -19.44 -7.01
CA LEU A 88 -9.89 -19.10 -5.60
C LEU A 88 -10.59 -17.76 -5.38
N LEU A 89 -10.17 -16.71 -6.10
CA LEU A 89 -10.75 -15.37 -5.99
C LEU A 89 -12.23 -15.36 -6.44
N GLN A 90 -12.56 -16.11 -7.49
CA GLN A 90 -13.94 -16.30 -7.95
C GLN A 90 -14.78 -17.03 -6.92
N LEU A 91 -14.25 -18.11 -6.31
CA LEU A 91 -14.92 -18.85 -5.24
C LEU A 91 -15.19 -17.96 -4.02
N ARG A 92 -14.22 -17.12 -3.64
CA ARG A 92 -14.36 -16.17 -2.54
C ARG A 92 -15.35 -15.06 -2.85
N ASN A 93 -15.59 -14.75 -4.12
CA ASN A 93 -16.53 -13.70 -4.54
C ASN A 93 -16.28 -12.35 -3.80
N GLY A 94 -15.01 -12.00 -3.62
CA GLY A 94 -14.59 -10.79 -2.89
C GLY A 94 -14.68 -10.87 -1.36
N ASN A 95 -15.10 -12.00 -0.78
CA ASN A 95 -15.09 -12.20 0.68
C ASN A 95 -13.68 -12.58 1.17
N PHE A 96 -13.15 -11.70 2.04
CA PHE A 96 -11.89 -11.89 2.74
C PHE A 96 -12.04 -11.62 4.24
N ASP A 97 -13.19 -11.97 4.82
CA ASP A 97 -13.49 -11.73 6.24
C ASP A 97 -12.52 -12.49 7.18
N ASP A 98 -11.83 -13.51 6.68
CA ASP A 98 -10.70 -14.14 7.37
C ASP A 98 -9.58 -13.15 7.71
N THR A 99 -9.43 -12.07 6.94
CA THR A 99 -8.48 -10.99 7.24
C THR A 99 -8.95 -10.05 8.35
N ASP A 100 -10.24 -10.04 8.70
CA ASP A 100 -10.72 -9.34 9.89
C ASP A 100 -10.11 -9.92 11.18
N ARG A 101 -9.69 -11.19 11.14
CA ARG A 101 -8.95 -11.83 12.25
C ARG A 101 -7.59 -11.18 12.47
N VAL A 102 -6.95 -10.70 11.40
CA VAL A 102 -5.72 -9.90 11.46
C VAL A 102 -6.05 -8.55 12.08
N GLY A 103 -7.09 -7.89 11.58
CA GLY A 103 -7.69 -6.70 12.19
C GLY A 103 -6.92 -5.40 11.97
N THR A 104 -5.89 -5.45 11.12
CA THR A 104 -5.02 -4.31 10.76
C THR A 104 -5.02 -4.02 9.26
N VAL A 105 -5.76 -4.79 8.45
CA VAL A 105 -5.82 -4.60 6.99
C VAL A 105 -6.89 -3.58 6.63
N HIS A 106 -6.52 -2.50 5.96
CA HIS A 106 -7.48 -1.51 5.43
C HIS A 106 -8.04 -1.94 4.09
N ASP A 107 -7.17 -2.39 3.20
CA ASP A 107 -7.54 -2.91 1.88
C ASP A 107 -6.48 -3.91 1.39
N MET A 108 -6.90 -4.75 0.46
CA MET A 108 -5.99 -5.53 -0.37
C MET A 108 -6.59 -5.76 -1.74
N ARG A 109 -5.75 -5.92 -2.76
CA ARG A 109 -6.18 -6.16 -4.14
C ARG A 109 -5.20 -7.04 -4.90
N PHE A 110 -5.77 -7.85 -5.80
CA PHE A 110 -5.06 -8.77 -6.68
C PHE A 110 -5.33 -8.36 -8.12
N VAL A 111 -4.28 -8.04 -8.89
CA VAL A 111 -4.41 -7.60 -10.28
C VAL A 111 -3.50 -8.45 -11.16
N PHE A 112 -4.09 -9.11 -12.15
CA PHE A 112 -3.38 -9.94 -13.11
C PHE A 112 -2.83 -9.04 -14.21
N LEU A 113 -1.52 -9.11 -14.44
CA LEU A 113 -0.80 -8.26 -15.38
C LEU A 113 -0.23 -9.09 -16.53
N ASP A 114 0.07 -8.41 -17.63
CA ASP A 114 0.84 -8.96 -18.76
C ASP A 114 0.28 -10.32 -19.26
N ASN A 115 -1.03 -10.39 -19.51
CA ASN A 115 -1.74 -11.61 -19.92
C ASN A 115 -1.51 -12.80 -18.97
N ASP A 116 -1.75 -12.58 -17.67
CA ASP A 116 -1.63 -13.59 -16.61
C ASP A 116 -0.21 -14.13 -16.39
N THR A 117 0.82 -13.38 -16.76
CA THR A 117 2.21 -13.77 -16.48
C THR A 117 2.71 -13.25 -15.13
N LYS A 118 2.09 -12.19 -14.60
CA LYS A 118 2.44 -11.59 -13.30
C LYS A 118 1.21 -11.26 -12.48
N LEU A 119 1.37 -11.29 -11.16
CA LEU A 119 0.41 -10.75 -10.20
C LEU A 119 0.96 -9.45 -9.61
N LEU A 120 0.14 -8.41 -9.57
CA LEU A 120 0.27 -7.33 -8.61
C LEU A 120 -0.60 -7.65 -7.40
N PHE A 121 0.01 -7.65 -6.23
CA PHE A 121 -0.68 -7.62 -4.94
C PHE A 121 -0.37 -6.29 -4.26
N ALA A 122 -1.38 -5.60 -3.78
CA ALA A 122 -1.20 -4.37 -3.03
C ALA A 122 -2.13 -4.34 -1.82
N THR A 123 -1.66 -3.81 -0.70
CA THR A 123 -2.41 -3.71 0.54
C THR A 123 -1.98 -2.47 1.34
N ALA A 124 -2.92 -1.93 2.11
CA ALA A 124 -2.65 -0.94 3.14
C ALA A 124 -3.01 -1.53 4.51
N TYR A 125 -2.18 -1.25 5.52
CA TYR A 125 -2.31 -1.87 6.83
C TYR A 125 -1.85 -0.95 7.96
N ASP A 126 -2.25 -1.27 9.19
CA ASP A 126 -1.83 -0.56 10.39
C ASP A 126 -0.42 -0.99 10.83
N GLY A 127 0.42 -0.02 11.19
CA GLY A 127 1.67 -0.24 11.92
C GLY A 127 2.86 -0.65 11.07
N ASP A 128 3.80 -1.35 11.71
CA ASP A 128 5.10 -1.68 11.12
C ASP A 128 5.05 -2.96 10.29
N TRP A 129 5.83 -3.00 9.21
CA TRP A 129 5.89 -4.09 8.24
C TRP A 129 6.16 -5.45 8.87
N ASP A 130 7.12 -5.53 9.80
CA ASP A 130 7.53 -6.82 10.39
C ASP A 130 6.42 -7.43 11.28
N VAL A 131 5.73 -6.59 12.04
CA VAL A 131 4.60 -6.97 12.89
C VAL A 131 3.41 -7.37 12.02
N TYR A 132 3.17 -6.64 10.94
CA TYR A 132 2.14 -6.96 9.96
C TYR A 132 2.31 -8.37 9.40
N ILE A 133 3.49 -8.70 8.86
CA ILE A 133 3.72 -10.05 8.31
C ILE A 133 3.63 -11.14 9.39
N GLU A 134 4.11 -10.89 10.61
CA GLU A 134 3.99 -11.83 11.74
C GLU A 134 2.53 -12.15 12.09
N ASP A 135 1.65 -11.16 12.04
CA ASP A 135 0.23 -11.36 12.33
C ASP A 135 -0.42 -12.36 11.35
N PHE A 136 -0.03 -12.36 10.07
CA PHE A 136 -0.53 -13.35 9.11
C PHE A 136 0.01 -14.74 9.38
N VAL A 137 1.31 -14.85 9.71
CA VAL A 137 1.93 -16.13 10.10
C VAL A 137 1.19 -16.72 11.32
N ALA A 138 0.85 -15.88 12.29
CA ALA A 138 0.21 -16.32 13.53
C ALA A 138 -1.29 -16.64 13.37
N LYS A 139 -2.01 -15.87 12.55
CA LYS A 139 -3.48 -15.90 12.53
C LYS A 139 -4.06 -16.72 11.38
N ILE A 140 -3.49 -16.64 10.17
CA ILE A 140 -4.04 -17.24 8.95
C ILE A 140 -2.98 -17.87 8.04
N PRO A 141 -2.10 -18.75 8.55
CA PRO A 141 -0.97 -19.26 7.77
C PRO A 141 -1.40 -20.13 6.57
N ASN A 142 -2.45 -20.94 6.72
CA ASN A 142 -2.90 -21.81 5.62
C ASN A 142 -3.48 -20.99 4.47
N GLU A 143 -4.24 -19.95 4.80
CA GLU A 143 -4.85 -19.04 3.84
C GLU A 143 -3.76 -18.26 3.07
N MET A 144 -2.68 -17.87 3.75
CA MET A 144 -1.52 -17.25 3.12
C MET A 144 -0.85 -18.17 2.09
N ASP A 145 -0.60 -19.43 2.45
CA ASP A 145 0.02 -20.38 1.51
C ASP A 145 -0.91 -20.70 0.33
N VAL A 146 -2.22 -20.79 0.57
CA VAL A 146 -3.21 -20.97 -0.51
C VAL A 146 -3.24 -19.76 -1.45
N LEU A 147 -3.17 -18.53 -0.92
CA LEU A 147 -3.18 -17.30 -1.72
C LEU A 147 -1.86 -17.09 -2.49
N PHE A 148 -0.72 -17.22 -1.83
CA PHE A 148 0.58 -16.78 -2.34
C PHE A 148 1.42 -17.89 -2.98
N SER A 149 1.02 -19.17 -2.87
CA SER A 149 1.61 -20.27 -3.68
C SER A 149 1.37 -20.12 -5.20
N CYS A 150 0.59 -19.12 -5.62
CA CYS A 150 0.49 -18.73 -7.01
C CYS A 150 1.75 -18.03 -7.53
N TRP A 151 2.61 -17.47 -6.66
CA TRP A 151 3.85 -16.82 -7.03
C TRP A 151 4.98 -17.80 -7.28
N GLU A 152 5.79 -17.51 -8.29
CA GLU A 152 7.01 -18.26 -8.54
C GLU A 152 7.98 -18.10 -7.35
N GLY A 153 8.49 -19.22 -6.83
CA GLY A 153 9.48 -19.21 -5.75
C GLY A 153 8.92 -18.98 -4.34
N TRP A 154 7.59 -18.87 -4.16
CA TRP A 154 7.00 -18.73 -2.83
C TRP A 154 7.52 -19.82 -1.87
N PRO A 155 8.20 -19.45 -0.76
CA PRO A 155 8.91 -20.42 0.07
C PRO A 155 8.01 -21.11 1.11
N GLY A 156 6.76 -20.68 1.24
CA GLY A 156 5.84 -21.04 2.33
C GLY A 156 5.89 -20.05 3.49
N ILE A 157 4.74 -19.74 4.10
CA ILE A 157 4.59 -18.73 5.17
C ILE A 157 5.38 -19.05 6.45
N HIS A 158 5.67 -20.33 6.69
CA HIS A 158 6.47 -20.78 7.84
C HIS A 158 7.98 -20.82 7.55
N ASN A 159 8.39 -20.56 6.30
CA ASN A 159 9.81 -20.55 5.97
C ASN A 159 10.46 -19.34 6.66
N PRO A 160 11.59 -19.50 7.37
CA PRO A 160 12.26 -18.39 8.05
C PRO A 160 12.69 -17.27 7.09
N LYS A 161 12.81 -17.56 5.78
CA LYS A 161 13.16 -16.59 4.74
C LYS A 161 11.95 -15.93 4.09
N VAL A 162 10.71 -16.22 4.50
CA VAL A 162 9.52 -15.67 3.82
C VAL A 162 9.47 -14.16 3.88
N LYS A 163 9.87 -13.56 5.01
CA LYS A 163 9.90 -12.11 5.15
C LYS A 163 10.90 -11.47 4.18
N ASP A 164 12.09 -12.06 4.07
CA ASP A 164 13.11 -11.59 3.13
C ASP A 164 12.62 -11.77 1.69
N PHE A 165 11.98 -12.91 1.37
CA PHE A 165 11.36 -13.14 0.08
C PHE A 165 10.31 -12.06 -0.27
N ILE A 166 9.40 -11.71 0.66
CA ILE A 166 8.40 -10.66 0.41
C ILE A 166 9.09 -9.30 0.23
N ALA A 167 10.05 -8.96 1.09
CA ALA A 167 10.77 -7.69 1.01
C ALA A 167 11.55 -7.53 -0.30
N ASP A 168 12.18 -8.60 -0.78
CA ASP A 168 12.94 -8.63 -2.05
C ASP A 168 12.06 -8.43 -3.28
N HIS A 169 10.76 -8.77 -3.19
CA HIS A 169 9.78 -8.62 -4.27
C HIS A 169 8.88 -7.40 -4.09
N GLN A 170 8.99 -6.70 -2.97
CA GLN A 170 8.20 -5.49 -2.70
C GLN A 170 8.77 -4.29 -3.46
N ILE A 171 7.87 -3.48 -4.01
CA ILE A 171 8.16 -2.23 -4.68
C ILE A 171 7.56 -1.12 -3.81
N THR A 172 8.41 -0.33 -3.17
CA THR A 172 7.99 0.82 -2.35
C THR A 172 7.33 1.89 -3.20
N ALA A 173 6.21 2.45 -2.73
CA ALA A 173 5.54 3.54 -3.41
C ALA A 173 6.36 4.85 -3.34
N GLU A 174 6.62 5.46 -4.50
CA GLU A 174 7.24 6.81 -4.62
C GLU A 174 6.30 7.94 -4.16
N GLY A 175 5.01 7.66 -4.17
CA GLY A 175 3.95 8.54 -3.74
C GLY A 175 2.71 7.73 -3.42
N TRP A 176 2.10 8.03 -2.28
CA TRP A 176 0.88 7.38 -1.83
C TRP A 176 0.00 8.43 -1.15
N TYR A 177 -1.30 8.23 -1.17
CA TYR A 177 -2.25 9.13 -0.52
C TYR A 177 -3.14 8.33 0.40
N VAL A 178 -3.22 8.78 1.65
CA VAL A 178 -4.12 8.24 2.66
C VAL A 178 -5.01 9.37 3.13
N ALA A 179 -6.32 9.19 3.03
CA ALA A 179 -7.29 10.21 3.44
C ALA A 179 -7.31 10.42 4.95
N HIS A 180 -7.17 9.32 5.71
CA HIS A 180 -7.22 9.30 7.17
C HIS A 180 -6.02 8.53 7.74
N PRO A 181 -4.79 9.06 7.60
CA PRO A 181 -3.57 8.38 8.06
C PRO A 181 -3.50 8.23 9.59
N ASP A 182 -4.34 8.96 10.32
CA ASP A 182 -4.44 8.98 11.77
C ASP A 182 -5.41 7.92 12.34
N LEU A 183 -6.15 7.20 11.49
CA LEU A 183 -7.14 6.22 11.93
C LEU A 183 -6.70 4.80 11.60
N THR A 184 -6.61 3.96 12.63
CA THR A 184 -6.43 2.52 12.46
C THR A 184 -7.74 1.83 12.05
N VAL A 185 -7.67 0.59 11.55
CA VAL A 185 -8.88 -0.23 11.31
C VAL A 185 -9.72 -0.33 12.58
N ARG A 186 -9.08 -0.46 13.73
CA ARG A 186 -9.76 -0.51 15.04
C ARG A 186 -10.47 0.81 15.36
N ASP A 187 -9.87 1.95 15.04
CA ASP A 187 -10.50 3.27 15.23
C ASP A 187 -11.71 3.43 14.30
N VAL A 188 -11.60 3.01 13.05
CA VAL A 188 -12.73 3.01 12.09
C VAL A 188 -13.89 2.18 12.64
N GLN A 189 -13.63 0.97 13.16
CA GLN A 189 -14.69 0.15 13.77
C GLN A 189 -15.27 0.78 15.04
N ARG A 190 -14.46 1.50 15.82
CA ARG A 190 -14.95 2.26 16.97
C ARG A 190 -15.88 3.40 16.52
N VAL A 191 -15.49 4.17 15.51
CA VAL A 191 -16.31 5.27 14.96
C VAL A 191 -17.65 4.74 14.45
N LYS A 192 -17.66 3.62 13.70
CA LYS A 192 -18.91 2.98 13.24
C LYS A 192 -19.84 2.60 14.39
N ARG A 193 -19.30 2.04 15.48
CA ARG A 193 -20.10 1.67 16.66
C ARG A 193 -20.68 2.89 17.38
N VAL A 194 -19.90 3.96 17.51
CA VAL A 194 -20.37 5.22 18.11
C VAL A 194 -21.46 5.86 17.26
N GLY A 195 -21.27 5.89 15.93
CA GLY A 195 -22.29 6.40 15.00
C GLY A 195 -23.62 5.66 15.13
N LYS A 196 -23.58 4.32 15.11
CA LYS A 196 -24.77 3.49 15.31
C LYS A 196 -25.46 3.76 16.66
N ALA A 197 -24.68 3.83 17.75
CA ALA A 197 -25.25 4.10 19.08
C ALA A 197 -25.87 5.50 19.18
N ALA A 198 -25.29 6.50 18.51
CA ALA A 198 -25.84 7.84 18.44
C ALA A 198 -27.15 7.88 17.65
N GLU A 199 -27.23 7.20 16.51
CA GLU A 199 -28.45 7.05 15.71
C GLU A 199 -29.57 6.40 16.54
N GLU A 200 -29.29 5.25 17.18
CA GLU A 200 -30.25 4.56 18.05
C GLU A 200 -30.72 5.40 19.25
N PHE A 201 -29.87 6.29 19.75
CA PHE A 201 -30.24 7.23 20.81
C PHE A 201 -31.18 8.31 20.28
N LEU A 202 -30.86 8.92 19.14
CA LEU A 202 -31.67 9.95 18.49
C LEU A 202 -33.07 9.43 18.14
N ASP A 203 -33.17 8.20 17.63
CA ASP A 203 -34.44 7.54 17.29
C ASP A 203 -35.34 7.29 18.52
N LYS A 204 -34.76 7.20 19.72
CA LYS A 204 -35.51 6.99 20.98
C LYS A 204 -36.03 8.28 21.58
N ILE A 205 -35.43 9.42 21.24
CA ILE A 205 -35.79 10.73 21.81
C ILE A 205 -36.57 11.61 20.84
N GLY A 206 -36.58 11.27 19.54
CA GLY A 206 -37.46 11.85 18.52
C GLY A 206 -38.83 11.16 18.48
#